data_AF-A0AAC9LIY7-F1
#
_entry.id   AF-A0AAC9LIY7-F1
#
_cell.length_a   1.000
_cell.length_b   1.000
_cell.length_c   1.000
_cell.angle_alpha   90.00
_cell.angle_beta   90.00
_cell.angle_gamma   90.00
#
_symmetry.space_group_name_H-M   'P 1'
#
loop_
_entity.id
_entity.type
_entity.pdbx_description
1 polymer ?
#
loop_
_entity_poly.entity_id
_entity_poly.type
_entity_poly.pdbx_seq_one_letter_code
_entity_poly.pdbx_strand_id
1 'polypeptide(L)'
;MQVDEAALGAVATSAASIADLVEELAPQTVERGAEAAGASPGWRFAEQTPVCTEVWETNLIGFAAEIREAGEKIEQSLRIYRMNDDDAASDLGRVEAELPSESGQGGR
;
A
#
# COMPACT_ATOMS: atom_id res chain seq x y z
N MET A 1 8.20 -20.45 -6.40
CA MET A 1 8.59 -19.11 -5.93
C MET A 1 7.80 -18.85 -4.67
N GLN A 2 8.45 -18.72 -3.52
CA GLN A 2 7.76 -18.47 -2.25
C GLN A 2 7.59 -16.95 -2.11
N VAL A 3 6.36 -16.49 -1.90
CA VAL A 3 6.06 -15.07 -1.70
C VAL A 3 6.29 -14.75 -0.24
N ASP A 4 7.04 -13.68 0.05
CA ASP A 4 7.19 -13.17 1.41
C ASP A 4 6.00 -12.27 1.76
N GLU A 5 4.99 -12.88 2.37
CA GLU A 5 3.76 -12.16 2.74
C GLU A 5 3.99 -11.05 3.77
N ALA A 6 4.97 -11.22 4.66
CA ALA A 6 5.28 -10.23 5.67
C ALA A 6 5.89 -8.98 5.02
N ALA A 7 6.80 -9.18 4.07
CA ALA A 7 7.36 -8.08 3.29
C ALA A 7 6.28 -7.34 2.48
N LEU A 8 5.39 -8.07 1.80
CA LEU A 8 4.29 -7.44 1.04
C LEU A 8 3.32 -6.68 1.96
N GLY A 9 2.99 -7.22 3.13
CA GLY A 9 2.12 -6.54 4.09
C GLY A 9 2.75 -5.26 4.63
N ALA A 10 4.06 -5.28 4.87
CA ALA A 10 4.81 -4.08 5.26
C ALA A 10 4.82 -3.01 4.16
N VAL A 11 4.92 -3.40 2.88
CA VAL A 11 4.84 -2.48 1.74
C VAL A 11 3.46 -1.84 1.65
N ALA A 12 2.38 -2.61 1.75
CA ALA A 12 1.01 -2.09 1.75
C ALA A 12 0.77 -1.08 2.89
N THR A 13 1.22 -1.43 4.10
CA THR A 13 1.13 -0.54 5.28
C THR A 13 1.92 0.76 5.07
N SER A 14 3.12 0.65 4.47
CA SER A 14 3.96 1.81 4.17
C SER A 14 3.30 2.71 3.12
N ALA A 15 2.70 2.13 2.08
CA ALA A 15 1.98 2.88 1.05
C ALA A 15 0.82 3.67 1.64
N ALA A 16 -0.01 3.05 2.49
CA ALA A 16 -1.09 3.75 3.20
C ALA A 16 -0.55 4.90 4.07
N SER A 17 0.48 4.62 4.88
CA SER A 17 1.08 5.64 5.78
C SER A 17 1.68 6.83 5.01
N ILE A 18 2.32 6.57 3.87
CA ILE A 18 2.86 7.64 3.00
C ILE A 18 1.72 8.46 2.39
N ALA A 19 0.68 7.81 1.89
CA ALA A 19 -0.48 8.50 1.32
C ALA A 19 -1.15 9.39 2.37
N ASP A 20 -1.39 8.88 3.58
CA ASP A 20 -1.99 9.63 4.70
C ASP A 20 -1.12 10.86 5.05
N LEU A 21 0.19 10.69 5.15
CA LEU A 21 1.12 11.78 5.46
C LEU A 21 1.12 12.86 4.36
N VAL A 22 1.07 12.45 3.08
CA VAL A 22 1.03 13.40 1.97
C VAL A 22 -0.29 14.17 1.94
N GLU A 23 -1.43 13.49 2.17
CA GLU A 23 -2.74 14.13 2.27
C GLU A 23 -2.81 15.14 3.44
N GLU A 24 -2.11 14.87 4.55
CA GLU A 24 -2.00 15.78 5.70
C GLU A 24 -1.11 17.00 5.40
N LEU A 25 0.03 16.81 4.73
CA LEU A 25 1.06 17.84 4.59
C LEU A 25 0.90 18.69 3.32
N ALA A 26 0.29 18.17 2.25
CA ALA A 26 0.14 18.89 0.99
C ALA A 26 -0.62 20.23 1.15
N PRO A 27 -1.76 20.30 1.88
CA PRO A 27 -2.47 21.56 2.08
C PRO A 27 -1.66 22.61 2.85
N GLN A 28 -0.81 22.18 3.78
CA GLN A 28 0.06 23.10 4.56
C GLN A 28 1.06 23.83 3.66
N THR A 29 1.40 23.24 2.51
CA THR A 29 2.30 23.88 1.53
C THR A 29 1.62 25.07 0.85
N VAL A 30 0.31 25.01 0.63
CA VAL A 30 -0.49 26.13 0.09
C VAL A 30 -0.61 27.24 1.11
N GLU A 31 -0.93 26.91 2.35
CA GLU A 31 -1.03 27.88 3.45
C GLU A 31 0.29 28.67 3.60
N ARG A 32 1.42 27.95 3.70
CA ARG A 32 2.75 28.57 3.80
C ARG A 32 3.13 29.36 2.55
N GLY A 33 2.70 28.92 1.37
CA GLY A 33 2.88 29.65 0.12
C GLY A 33 2.17 31.00 0.12
N ALA A 34 0.92 31.03 0.60
CA ALA A 34 0.14 32.25 0.75
C ALA A 34 0.75 33.21 1.78
N GLU A 35 1.23 32.70 2.93
CA GLU A 35 1.94 33.49 3.94
C GLU A 35 3.21 34.14 3.38
N ALA A 36 4.04 33.36 2.68
CA ALA A 36 5.27 33.85 2.06
C ALA A 36 4.98 34.92 0.99
N ALA A 37 3.93 34.74 0.20
CA ALA A 37 3.47 35.72 -0.78
C ALA A 37 3.03 37.03 -0.11
N GLY A 38 2.22 36.94 0.96
CA GLY A 38 1.75 38.09 1.73
C GLY A 38 2.86 38.88 2.42
N ALA A 39 3.96 38.21 2.81
CA ALA A 39 5.12 38.85 3.41
C ALA A 39 6.00 39.62 2.42
N SER A 40 5.82 39.43 1.11
CA SER A 40 6.70 39.99 0.06
C SER A 40 5.94 40.75 -1.04
N PRO A 41 5.16 41.79 -0.70
CA PRO A 41 4.34 42.51 -1.67
C PRO A 41 5.18 43.18 -2.78
N GLY A 42 4.69 43.12 -4.02
CA GLY A 42 5.32 43.73 -5.19
C GLY A 42 6.45 42.92 -5.84
N TRP A 43 6.80 41.77 -5.28
CA TRP A 43 7.73 40.83 -5.91
C TRP A 43 6.98 39.90 -6.85
N ARG A 44 7.32 39.91 -8.14
CA ARG A 44 6.69 39.02 -9.15
C ARG A 44 6.71 37.54 -8.74
N PHE A 45 7.75 37.09 -8.04
CA PHE A 45 7.84 35.71 -7.53
C PHE A 45 6.80 35.41 -6.42
N ALA A 46 6.53 36.38 -5.55
CA ALA A 46 5.52 36.26 -4.50
C ALA A 46 4.11 36.09 -5.10
N GLU A 47 3.81 36.81 -6.19
CA GLU A 47 2.52 36.69 -6.91
C GLU A 47 2.31 35.31 -7.55
N GLN A 48 3.39 34.62 -7.93
CA GLN A 48 3.33 33.28 -8.53
C GLN A 48 3.33 32.15 -7.50
N THR A 49 3.77 32.43 -6.28
CA THR A 49 3.93 31.42 -5.23
C THR A 49 2.63 30.65 -4.93
N PRO A 50 1.46 31.29 -4.76
CA PRO A 50 0.21 30.57 -4.51
C PRO A 50 -0.16 29.58 -5.62
N VAL A 51 -0.04 30.00 -6.89
CA VAL A 51 -0.33 29.15 -8.05
C VAL A 51 0.61 27.94 -8.09
N CYS A 52 1.91 28.15 -7.82
CA CYS A 52 2.86 27.05 -7.76
C CYS A 52 2.53 26.06 -6.63
N THR A 53 2.15 26.56 -5.45
CA THR A 53 1.80 25.70 -4.31
C THR A 53 0.50 24.94 -4.52
N GLU A 54 -0.52 25.52 -5.18
CA GLU A 54 -1.77 24.83 -5.55
C GLU A 54 -1.52 23.70 -6.55
N VAL A 55 -0.70 23.93 -7.58
CA VAL A 55 -0.30 22.89 -8.53
C VAL A 55 0.47 21.78 -7.82
N TRP A 56 1.34 22.14 -6.87
CA TRP A 56 2.10 21.18 -6.10
C TRP A 56 1.20 20.33 -5.20
N GLU A 57 0.25 20.95 -4.48
CA GLU A 57 -0.75 20.24 -3.67
C GLU A 57 -1.55 19.24 -4.53
N THR A 58 -2.07 19.69 -5.67
CA THR A 58 -2.84 18.85 -6.59
C THR A 58 -2.05 17.61 -7.02
N ASN A 59 -0.78 17.81 -7.41
CA ASN A 59 0.08 16.70 -7.85
C ASN A 59 0.41 15.75 -6.68
N LEU A 60 0.68 16.28 -5.49
CA LEU A 60 0.97 15.46 -4.31
C LEU A 60 -0.22 14.61 -3.90
N ILE A 61 -1.42 15.19 -3.86
CA ILE A 61 -2.66 14.45 -3.57
C ILE A 61 -2.91 13.38 -4.65
N GLY A 62 -2.68 13.70 -5.92
CA GLY A 62 -2.77 12.73 -7.01
C GLY A 62 -1.82 11.54 -6.81
N PHE A 63 -0.55 11.80 -6.49
CA PHE A 63 0.42 10.74 -6.21
C PHE A 63 0.07 9.95 -4.95
N ALA A 64 -0.45 10.58 -3.90
CA ALA A 64 -0.92 9.88 -2.70
C ALA A 64 -2.03 8.88 -3.03
N ALA A 65 -2.98 9.28 -3.88
CA ALA A 65 -4.04 8.39 -4.34
C ALA A 65 -3.50 7.19 -5.13
N GLU A 66 -2.55 7.40 -6.05
CA GLU A 66 -1.90 6.31 -6.80
C GLU A 66 -1.13 5.34 -5.88
N ILE A 67 -0.41 5.87 -4.88
CA ILE A 67 0.32 5.06 -3.89
C ILE A 67 -0.66 4.24 -3.05
N ARG A 68 -1.76 4.84 -2.60
CA ARG A 68 -2.79 4.14 -1.83
C ARG A 68 -3.42 3.02 -2.65
N GLU A 69 -3.80 3.30 -3.91
CA GLU A 69 -4.35 2.28 -4.82
C GLU A 69 -3.36 1.12 -5.04
N ALA A 70 -2.07 1.41 -5.19
CA ALA A 70 -1.04 0.37 -5.29
C ALA A 70 -0.95 -0.48 -4.00
N GLY A 71 -1.02 0.15 -2.82
CA GLY A 71 -1.07 -0.54 -1.53
C GLY A 71 -2.28 -1.47 -1.41
N GLU A 72 -3.48 -0.99 -1.75
CA GLU A 72 -4.71 -1.77 -1.72
C GLU A 72 -4.66 -3.01 -2.65
N LYS A 73 -4.06 -2.87 -3.84
CA LYS A 73 -3.85 -3.99 -4.77
C LYS A 73 -2.89 -5.04 -4.20
N ILE A 74 -1.87 -4.62 -3.45
CA ILE A 74 -0.96 -5.53 -2.75
C ILE A 74 -1.71 -6.28 -1.64
N GLU A 75 -2.52 -5.59 -0.83
CA GLU A 75 -3.36 -6.25 0.20
C GLU A 75 -4.35 -7.24 -0.41
N GLN A 76 -4.98 -6.88 -1.52
CA GLN A 76 -5.88 -7.78 -2.22
C GLN A 76 -5.14 -9.04 -2.71
N SER A 77 -3.95 -8.87 -3.26
CA SER A 77 -3.11 -9.98 -3.71
C SER A 77 -2.70 -10.89 -2.55
N LEU A 78 -2.34 -10.31 -1.39
CA LEU A 78 -2.06 -11.06 -0.17
C LEU A 78 -3.26 -11.89 0.31
N ARG A 79 -4.47 -11.32 0.27
CA ARG A 79 -5.69 -12.08 0.62
C ARG A 79 -5.87 -13.29 -0.29
N ILE A 80 -5.62 -13.13 -1.59
CA ILE A 80 -5.72 -14.22 -2.57
C ILE A 80 -4.66 -15.29 -2.31
N TYR A 81 -3.40 -14.91 -2.04
CA TYR A 81 -2.34 -15.87 -1.72
C TYR A 81 -2.69 -16.71 -0.48
N ARG A 82 -3.13 -16.07 0.61
CA ARG A 82 -3.52 -16.78 1.83
C ARG A 82 -4.68 -17.75 1.61
N MET A 83 -5.72 -17.32 0.89
CA MET A 83 -6.85 -18.19 0.56
C MET A 83 -6.41 -19.43 -0.24
N ASN A 84 -5.54 -19.24 -1.23
CA ASN A 84 -5.03 -20.36 -2.04
C ASN A 84 -4.15 -21.31 -1.21
N ASP A 85 -3.34 -20.78 -0.29
CA ASP A 85 -2.51 -21.59 0.60
C ASP A 85 -3.37 -22.39 1.59
N ASP A 86 -4.44 -21.80 2.14
CA ASP A 86 -5.41 -22.47 3.02
C ASP A 86 -6.18 -23.59 2.29
N ASP A 87 -6.61 -23.33 1.05
CA ASP A 87 -7.29 -24.32 0.21
C ASP A 87 -6.35 -25.49 -0.13
N ALA A 88 -5.11 -25.20 -0.52
CA ALA A 88 -4.10 -26.22 -0.82
C ALA A 88 -3.73 -27.06 0.42
N ALA A 89 -3.61 -26.43 1.60
CA ALA A 89 -3.37 -27.14 2.85
C ALA A 89 -4.55 -28.05 3.23
N SER A 90 -5.78 -27.60 3.01
CA SER A 90 -6.99 -28.38 3.26
C SER A 90 -7.10 -29.60 2.34
N ASP A 91 -6.82 -29.43 1.05
CA ASP A 91 -6.82 -30.54 0.08
C ASP A 91 -5.74 -31.56 0.39
N LEU A 92 -4.53 -31.12 0.76
CA LEU A 92 -3.45 -32.03 1.16
C LEU A 92 -3.81 -32.82 2.42
N GLY A 93 -4.37 -32.17 3.45
CA GLY A 93 -4.81 -32.85 4.68
C GLY A 93 -5.92 -33.89 4.44
N ARG A 94 -6.82 -33.62 3.47
CA ARG A 94 -7.84 -34.58 3.06
C ARG A 94 -7.23 -35.79 2.36
N VAL A 95 -6.29 -35.58 1.43
CA VAL A 95 -5.58 -36.67 0.74
C VAL A 95 -4.80 -37.52 1.75
N GLU A 96 -4.08 -36.92 2.69
CA GLU A 96 -3.36 -37.66 3.74
C GLU A 96 -4.27 -38.51 4.63
N ALA A 97 -5.49 -38.03 4.93
CA ALA A 97 -6.48 -38.77 5.68
C ALA A 97 -7.13 -39.94 4.89
N GLU A 98 -7.17 -39.83 3.56
CA GLU A 98 -7.73 -40.86 2.66
C GLU A 98 -6.69 -41.91 2.22
N LEU A 99 -5.40 -41.72 2.53
CA LEU A 99 -4.36 -42.71 2.24
C LEU A 99 -4.55 -43.95 3.11
N PRO A 100 -4.69 -45.17 2.53
CA PRO A 100 -4.79 -46.39 3.30
C PRO A 100 -3.49 -46.59 4.10
N SER A 101 -3.64 -46.83 5.41
CA SER A 101 -2.54 -47.12 6.32
C SER A 101 -1.94 -48.50 6.02
N GLU A 102 -1.13 -48.60 4.97
CA GLU A 102 -0.28 -49.77 4.77
C GLU A 102 0.90 -49.72 5.75
N SER A 103 0.62 -50.16 6.98
CA SER A 103 1.62 -50.55 7.98
C SER A 103 1.04 -51.66 8.86
N GLY A 104 0.50 -52.70 8.21
CA GLY A 104 -0.06 -53.89 8.82
C GLY A 104 0.52 -55.17 8.21
N GLN A 105 1.84 -55.19 8.05
CA GLN A 105 2.72 -56.36 8.09
C GLN A 105 2.06 -57.73 7.81
N GLY A 106 1.95 -58.09 6.53
CA GLY A 106 1.96 -59.49 6.11
C GLY A 106 3.33 -60.09 6.44
N GLY A 107 3.36 -61.06 7.36
CA GLY A 107 4.63 -61.57 7.88
C GLY A 107 4.53 -62.84 8.71
N ARG A 108 3.89 -63.87 8.14
CA ARG A 108 3.92 -65.32 8.50
C ARG A 108 3.26 -65.77 9.80
#